data_AF-A0A920U271-F1
#
_entry.id   AF-A0A920U271-F1
#
_cell.length_a   1.000
_cell.length_b   1.000
_cell.length_c   1.000
_cell.angle_alpha   90.00
_cell.angle_beta   90.00
_cell.angle_gamma   90.00
#
_symmetry.space_group_name_H-M   'P 1'
#
loop_
_entity.id
_entity.type
_entity.pdbx_description
1 polymer ?
#
loop_
_entity_poly.entity_id
_entity_poly.type
_entity_poly.pdbx_seq_one_letter_code
_entity_poly.pdbx_strand_id
1 'polypeptide(L)' 'MMFERSAAALNDVLLRKDFLVEDRFTVTDIIAGWTVNWGRRQGLIDHLGGLKAYAERLLERPLCPFARE' A
#
# COMPACT_ATOMS: atom_id res chain seq x y z
N MET A 1 15.30 -7.12 6.99
CA MET A 1 15.52 -5.66 7.23
C MET A 1 14.32 -5.06 7.96
N MET A 2 14.43 -3.88 8.58
CA MET A 2 13.31 -3.26 9.32
C MET A 2 12.05 -3.03 8.46
N PHE A 3 12.21 -2.73 7.16
CA PHE A 3 11.10 -2.56 6.23
C PHE A 3 10.22 -3.81 6.11
N GLU A 4 10.82 -4.98 5.88
CA GLU A 4 10.08 -6.23 5.61
C GLU A 4 9.19 -6.65 6.78
N ARG A 5 9.67 -6.48 8.03
CA ARG A 5 8.87 -6.82 9.22
C ARG A 5 7.63 -5.92 9.33
N SER A 6 7.80 -4.62 9.11
CA SER A 6 6.68 -3.66 9.12
C SER A 6 5.73 -3.89 7.94
N ALA A 7 6.27 -4.19 6.76
CA ALA A 7 5.48 -4.50 5.57
C ALA A 7 4.65 -5.77 5.75
N ALA A 8 5.20 -6.82 6.37
CA ALA A 8 4.47 -8.05 6.68
C ALA A 8 3.29 -7.78 7.63
N ALA A 9 3.51 -7.03 8.71
CA ALA A 9 2.43 -6.67 9.64
C ALA A 9 1.31 -5.86 8.96
N LEU A 10 1.69 -4.92 8.09
CA LEU A 10 0.73 -4.12 7.33
C LEU A 10 -0.02 -4.96 6.29
N ASN A 11 0.68 -5.89 5.63
CA ASN A 11 0.09 -6.84 4.69
C ASN A 11 -1.02 -7.66 5.35
N ASP A 12 -0.80 -8.18 6.55
CA ASP A 12 -1.80 -9.00 7.25
C ASP A 12 -3.10 -8.26 7.54
N VAL A 13 -3.00 -6.94 7.82
CA VAL A 13 -4.17 -6.06 7.96
C VAL A 13 -4.87 -5.88 6.62
N LEU A 14 -4.10 -5.61 5.56
CA LEU A 14 -4.59 -5.33 4.21
C LEU A 14 -5.04 -6.57 3.43
N LEU A 15 -4.79 -7.77 3.95
CA LEU A 15 -5.45 -8.99 3.47
C LEU A 15 -6.95 -9.03 3.80
N ARG A 16 -7.40 -8.20 4.75
CA ARG A 16 -8.78 -8.21 5.26
C ARG A 16 -9.50 -6.86 5.10
N LYS A 17 -8.78 -5.83 4.70
CA LYS A 17 -9.28 -4.45 4.57
C LYS A 17 -8.71 -3.83 3.30
N ASP A 18 -9.53 -3.03 2.65
CA ASP A 18 -9.12 -2.23 1.51
C ASP A 18 -8.38 -0.96 1.93
N PHE A 19 -8.69 -0.41 3.12
CA PHE A 19 -8.05 0.81 3.64
C PHE A 19 -7.80 0.75 5.15
N LEU A 20 -6.88 1.59 5.62
CA LEU A 20 -6.31 1.47 6.97
C LEU A 20 -7.25 1.95 8.08
N VAL A 21 -8.00 3.03 7.84
CA VAL A 21 -8.87 3.65 8.85
C VAL A 21 -10.32 3.32 8.52
N GLU A 22 -10.95 2.52 9.40
CA GLU A 22 -12.37 2.14 9.28
C GLU A 22 -12.75 1.57 7.90
N ASP A 23 -11.78 0.99 7.19
CA ASP A 23 -11.94 0.48 5.83
C ASP A 23 -12.45 1.51 4.82
N ARG A 24 -12.09 2.78 5.03
CA ARG A 24 -12.38 3.90 4.12
C ARG A 24 -11.10 4.59 3.71
N PHE A 25 -11.06 5.09 2.48
CA PHE A 25 -9.95 5.90 2.03
C PHE A 25 -9.88 7.23 2.79
N THR A 26 -8.74 7.48 3.40
CA THR A 26 -8.46 8.67 4.21
C THR A 26 -7.07 9.23 3.88
N VAL A 27 -6.72 10.35 4.53
CA VAL A 27 -5.35 10.90 4.43
C VAL A 27 -4.29 9.90 4.90
N THR A 28 -4.64 8.98 5.80
CA THR A 28 -3.74 7.90 6.25
C THR A 28 -3.25 7.07 5.09
N ASP A 29 -4.13 6.76 4.13
CA ASP A 29 -3.80 5.92 2.98
C ASP A 29 -2.91 6.65 1.97
N ILE A 30 -3.00 7.99 1.90
CA ILE A 30 -2.09 8.83 1.09
C ILE A 30 -0.68 8.80 1.69
N ILE A 31 -0.57 8.98 3.01
CA ILE A 31 0.71 9.02 3.71
C ILE A 31 1.37 7.64 3.70
N ALA A 32 0.65 6.60 4.12
CA ALA A 32 1.16 5.23 4.13
C ALA A 32 1.42 4.73 2.70
N GLY A 33 0.54 5.09 1.77
CA GLY A 33 0.65 4.74 0.35
C GLY A 33 1.95 5.21 -0.30
N TRP A 34 2.49 6.36 0.12
CA TRP A 34 3.78 6.83 -0.39
C TRP A 34 4.92 5.84 -0.06
N THR A 35 5.01 5.40 1.20
CA THR A 35 6.03 4.42 1.63
C THR A 35 5.80 3.05 1.00
N VAL A 36 4.55 2.62 0.88
CA VAL A 36 4.22 1.35 0.21
C VAL A 36 4.60 1.40 -1.27
N ASN A 37 4.30 2.49 -1.98
CA ASN A 37 4.69 2.66 -3.38
C ASN A 37 6.22 2.71 -3.56
N TRP A 38 6.95 3.33 -2.62
CA TRP A 38 8.41 3.23 -2.62
C TRP A 38 8.87 1.76 -2.53
N GLY A 39 8.31 0.97 -1.60
CA GLY A 39 8.60 -0.46 -1.49
C GLY A 39 8.25 -1.26 -2.74
N ARG A 40 7.13 -0.93 -3.40
CA ARG A 40 6.71 -1.49 -4.70
C ARG A 40 7.75 -1.25 -5.78
N ARG A 41 8.23 -0.01 -5.93
CA ARG A 41 9.23 0.34 -6.96
C ARG A 41 10.57 -0.36 -6.75
N GLN A 42 10.85 -0.83 -5.54
CA GLN A 42 12.04 -1.60 -5.19
C GLN A 42 11.82 -3.12 -5.28
N GLY A 43 10.62 -3.60 -5.65
CA GLY A 43 10.26 -5.02 -5.67
C GLY A 43 10.14 -5.67 -4.27
N LEU A 44 10.14 -4.86 -3.20
CA LEU A 44 10.19 -5.36 -1.82
C LEU A 44 8.85 -5.93 -1.32
N ILE A 45 7.76 -5.66 -2.02
CA ILE A 45 6.41 -6.10 -1.62
C ILE A 45 5.80 -7.12 -2.60
N ASP A 46 6.56 -7.60 -3.58
CA ASP A 46 6.03 -8.45 -4.67
C ASP A 46 5.42 -9.77 -4.16
N HIS A 47 5.88 -10.24 -3.01
CA HIS A 47 5.40 -11.45 -2.32
C HIS A 47 4.30 -11.17 -1.28
N LEU A 48 3.91 -9.90 -1.09
CA LEU A 48 2.94 -9.46 -0.07
C LEU A 48 1.62 -9.06 -0.74
N GLY A 49 0.73 -10.06 -0.95
CA GLY A 49 -0.49 -9.90 -1.74
C GLY A 49 -1.44 -8.79 -1.27
N GLY A 50 -1.61 -8.61 0.03
CA GLY A 50 -2.46 -7.54 0.59
C GLY A 50 -1.89 -6.15 0.32
N LEU A 51 -0.57 -5.98 0.49
CA LEU A 51 0.10 -4.72 0.16
C LEU A 51 0.11 -4.42 -1.34
N LYS A 52 0.28 -5.45 -2.17
CA LYS A 52 0.22 -5.31 -3.63
C LYS A 52 -1.16 -4.82 -4.08
N ALA A 53 -2.23 -5.49 -3.64
CA ALA A 53 -3.60 -5.10 -3.97
C ALA A 53 -3.93 -3.69 -3.46
N TYR A 54 -3.49 -3.36 -2.26
CA TYR A 54 -3.62 -2.01 -1.70
C TYR A 54 -2.89 -0.95 -2.56
N ALA A 55 -1.65 -1.22 -2.97
CA ALA A 55 -0.88 -0.30 -3.81
C ALA A 55 -1.54 -0.09 -5.18
N GLU A 56 -2.01 -1.16 -5.82
CA GLU A 56 -2.75 -1.09 -7.10
C GLU A 56 -4.02 -0.23 -6.95
N ARG A 57 -4.81 -0.46 -5.91
CA ARG A 57 -6.02 0.32 -5.60
C ARG A 57 -5.73 1.81 -5.39
N LEU A 58 -4.59 2.15 -4.79
CA LEU A 58 -4.16 3.55 -4.64
C LEU A 58 -3.71 4.20 -5.94
N LEU A 59 -3.03 3.44 -6.81
CA LEU A 59 -2.57 3.92 -8.12
C LEU A 59 -3.75 4.17 -9.08
N GLU A 60 -4.82 3.38 -8.99
CA GLU A 60 -6.03 3.57 -9.81
C GLU A 60 -6.84 4.82 -9.44
N ARG A 61 -6.47 5.53 -8.36
CA ARG A 61 -7.25 6.69 -7.90
C ARG A 61 -7.17 7.86 -8.90
N PRO A 62 -8.30 8.53 -9.21
CA PRO A 62 -8.37 9.54 -10.27
C PRO A 62 -7.37 10.70 -10.16
N LEU A 63 -6.95 11.04 -8.95
CA LEU A 63 -6.03 12.15 -8.66
C LEU A 63 -4.67 11.66 -8.15
N CYS A 64 -4.36 10.37 -8.29
CA CYS A 64 -3.06 9.86 -7.89
C CYS A 64 -1.98 10.35 -8.88
N PRO A 65 -1.01 11.18 -8.45
CA PRO A 65 0.01 11.70 -9.35
C PRO A 65 1.00 10.62 -9.81
N PHE A 66 1.04 9.48 -9.11
CA PHE A 66 1.93 8.35 -9.39
C PHE A 66 1.29 7.27 -10.26
N ALA A 67 0.02 7.44 -10.67
CA ALA A 67 -0.69 6.53 -11.56
C ALA A 67 -0.10 6.48 -12.99
N ARG A 68 0.73 7.47 -13.33
CA ARG A 68 1.34 7.65 -14.64
C ARG A 68 2.85 7.45 -14.51
N GLU A 69 3.29 6.20 -14.41
CA GLU A 69 4.68 5.79 -14.67
C GLU A 69 4.68 4.72 -15.77
#